data_AF-A0A8T7LY96-F1
#
_entry.id   AF-A0A8T7LY96-F1
#
_cell.length_a   1.000
_cell.length_b   1.000
_cell.length_c   1.000
_cell.angle_alpha   90.00
_cell.angle_beta   90.00
_cell.angle_gamma   90.00
#
_symmetry.space_group_name_H-M   'P 1'
#
loop_
_entity.id
_entity.type
_entity.pdbx_description
1 polymer ?
#
loop_
_entity_poly.entity_id
_entity_poly.type
_entity_poly.pdbx_seq_one_letter_code
_entity_poly.pdbx_strand_id
1 'polypeptide(L)' 'MDPSIIFIVMMVIAVIIFTVINSRNKGGRNVCTRCDGTGEVHEKWPDPNAPNGWHILDGICPKCKGKGKV' A
#
# COMPACT_ATOMS: atom_id res chain seq x y z
N MET A 1 28.96 -28.29 -24.63
CA MET A 1 28.50 -27.86 -23.30
C MET A 1 27.98 -29.08 -22.58
N ASP A 2 28.50 -29.37 -21.40
CA ASP A 2 28.05 -30.52 -20.63
C ASP A 2 26.57 -30.37 -20.26
N PRO A 3 25.75 -31.42 -20.44
CA PRO A 3 24.32 -31.36 -20.14
C PRO A 3 24.04 -30.93 -18.70
N SER A 4 24.93 -31.26 -17.77
CA SER A 4 24.89 -30.84 -16.37
C SER A 4 24.93 -29.31 -16.19
N ILE A 5 25.69 -28.60 -17.03
CA ILE A 5 25.79 -27.13 -16.98
C ILE A 5 24.47 -26.50 -17.42
N ILE A 6 23.82 -27.08 -18.43
CA ILE A 6 22.53 -26.60 -18.93
C ILE A 6 21.45 -26.73 -17.84
N PHE A 7 21.44 -27.85 -17.11
CA PHE A 7 20.52 -28.04 -15.98
C PHE A 7 20.74 -27.05 -14.84
N ILE A 8 22.00 -26.78 -14.48
CA ILE A 8 22.34 -25.81 -13.43
C ILE A 8 21.87 -24.41 -13.82
N VAL A 9 22.15 -23.97 -15.06
CA VAL A 9 21.74 -22.65 -15.55
C VAL A 9 20.21 -22.51 -15.55
N MET A 10 19.48 -23.52 -16.03
CA MET A 10 18.02 -23.52 -16.02
C MET A 10 17.43 -23.45 -14.61
N MET A 11 18.03 -24.16 -13.65
CA MET A 11 17.58 -24.12 -12.25
C MET A 11 17.79 -22.74 -11.64
N VAL A 12 18.96 -22.12 -11.87
CA VAL A 12 19.26 -20.77 -11.38
C VAL A 12 18.28 -19.75 -11.95
N ILE A 13 17.98 -19.82 -13.26
CA ILE A 13 17.00 -18.95 -13.91
C ILE A 13 15.60 -19.16 -13.30
N ALA A 14 15.18 -20.42 -13.07
CA ALA A 14 13.89 -20.72 -12.48
C ALA A 14 13.75 -20.15 -11.04
N VAL A 15 14.81 -20.23 -10.23
CA VAL A 15 14.84 -19.66 -8.88
C VAL A 15 14.75 -18.14 -8.92
N ILE A 16 15.46 -17.48 -9.84
CA ILE A 16 15.37 -16.01 -10.01
C ILE A 16 13.95 -15.61 -10.44
N ILE A 17 13.36 -16.31 -11.41
CA ILE A 17 11.99 -16.04 -11.85
C ILE A 17 10.99 -16.22 -10.69
N PHE A 18 11.09 -17.34 -9.98
CA PHE A 18 10.20 -17.65 -8.85
C PHE A 18 10.28 -16.60 -7.74
N THR A 19 11.49 -16.18 -7.37
CA THR A 19 11.72 -15.16 -6.33
C THR A 19 11.22 -13.78 -6.76
N VAL A 20 11.43 -13.37 -8.01
CA VAL A 20 10.95 -12.08 -8.53
C VAL A 20 9.42 -12.04 -8.62
N ILE A 21 8.78 -13.11 -9.08
CA ILE A 21 7.30 -13.20 -9.15
C ILE A 21 6.69 -13.15 -7.75
N ASN A 22 7.24 -13.94 -6.80
CA ASN A 22 6.73 -13.97 -5.43
C ASN A 22 6.97 -12.64 -4.71
N SER A 23 8.07 -11.94 -5.00
CA SER A 23 8.34 -10.61 -4.46
C SER A 23 7.38 -9.54 -5.00
N ARG A 24 6.93 -9.63 -6.25
CA ARG A 24 5.94 -8.70 -6.82
C ARG A 24 4.55 -8.87 -6.20
N ASN A 25 4.19 -10.10 -5.83
CA ASN A 25 2.91 -10.39 -5.17
C ASN A 25 2.88 -10.00 -3.68
N LYS A 26 4.04 -9.70 -3.08
CA LYS A 26 4.17 -9.14 -1.73
C LYS A 26 4.28 -7.61 -1.74
N GLY A 27 3.79 -6.95 -2.80
CA GLY A 27 3.55 -5.52 -2.81
C GLY A 27 2.70 -5.17 -1.58
N GLY A 28 3.36 -4.60 -0.58
CA GLY A 28 2.80 -4.33 0.73
C GLY A 28 1.46 -3.64 0.58
N ARG A 29 0.54 -3.94 1.51
CA ARG A 29 -0.76 -3.28 1.61
C ARG A 29 -0.53 -1.77 1.61
N ASN A 30 -0.59 -1.15 0.44
CA ASN A 30 -0.56 0.30 0.25
C ASN A 30 -1.87 0.91 0.75
N VAL A 31 -2.57 0.26 1.67
CA VAL A 31 -3.81 0.75 2.25
C VAL A 31 -3.47 2.02 3.00
N CYS A 32 -4.20 3.08 2.69
CA CYS A 32 -3.97 4.36 3.32
C CYS A 32 -4.37 4.28 4.79
N THR A 33 -3.40 4.27 5.69
CA THR A 33 -3.62 4.20 7.15
C THR A 33 -4.35 5.40 7.76
N ARG A 34 -4.60 6.45 6.98
CA ARG A 34 -5.36 7.62 7.45
C ARG A 34 -6.87 7.46 7.26
N CYS A 35 -7.29 6.69 6.27
CA CYS A 35 -8.69 6.41 6.00
C CYS A 35 -8.99 4.91 6.03
N ASP A 36 -8.06 4.10 6.52
CA ASP A 36 -8.13 2.63 6.57
C ASP A 36 -8.61 1.97 5.27
N GLY A 37 -8.31 2.59 4.13
CA GLY A 37 -8.71 2.09 2.81
C GLY A 37 -10.03 2.60 2.26
N THR A 38 -10.82 3.36 3.01
CA THR A 38 -12.12 3.89 2.55
C THR A 38 -11.97 4.95 1.47
N GLY A 39 -10.88 5.75 1.53
CA GLY A 39 -10.69 6.90 0.65
C GLY A 39 -11.28 8.21 1.21
N GLU A 40 -12.01 8.15 2.32
CA GLU A 40 -12.73 9.29 2.90
C GLU A 40 -12.37 9.47 4.38
N VAL A 41 -12.53 10.68 4.91
CA VAL A 41 -12.30 11.02 6.31
C VAL A 41 -13.52 11.74 6.87
N HIS A 42 -13.94 11.34 8.07
CA HIS A 42 -15.03 11.97 8.83
C HIS A 42 -14.53 12.17 10.26
N GLU A 43 -13.83 13.28 10.49
CA GLU A 43 -13.24 13.60 11.79
C GLU A 43 -13.90 14.86 12.36
N LYS A 44 -14.20 14.84 13.66
CA LYS A 44 -14.76 15.98 14.38
C LYS A 44 -13.99 16.17 15.69
N TRP A 45 -13.48 17.37 15.93
CA TRP A 45 -12.75 17.70 17.16
C TRP A 45 -13.15 19.10 17.69
N PRO A 46 -13.07 19.33 19.01
CA PRO A 46 -13.44 20.60 19.60
C PRO A 46 -12.49 21.72 19.15
N ASP A 47 -13.03 22.91 18.90
CA ASP A 47 -12.24 24.10 18.56
C ASP A 47 -11.73 24.79 19.83
N PRO A 48 -10.41 24.88 20.07
CA PRO A 48 -9.88 25.57 21.25
C PRO A 48 -10.18 27.07 21.27
N ASN A 49 -10.50 27.68 20.12
CA ASN A 49 -10.79 29.12 20.02
C ASN A 49 -12.28 29.46 20.16
N ALA A 50 -13.17 28.47 20.16
CA ALA A 50 -14.61 28.67 20.30
C ALA A 50 -15.17 27.65 21.29
N PRO A 51 -15.67 28.07 22.48
CA PRO A 51 -16.07 27.16 23.55
C PRO A 51 -17.21 26.19 23.19
N ASN A 52 -17.91 26.43 22.08
CA ASN A 52 -18.91 25.53 21.49
C ASN A 52 -18.62 25.20 20.01
N GLY A 53 -17.45 25.58 19.50
CA GLY A 53 -17.04 25.37 18.12
C GLY A 53 -16.54 23.94 17.89
N TRP A 54 -16.77 23.43 16.69
CA TRP A 54 -16.28 22.14 16.26
C TRP A 54 -15.56 22.32 14.93
N HIS A 55 -14.36 21.77 14.84
CA HIS A 55 -13.72 21.52 13.56
C HIS A 55 -14.27 20.21 13.00
N ILE A 56 -14.69 20.26 11.74
CA ILE A 56 -15.23 19.11 11.02
C ILE A 56 -14.39 18.96 9.76
N LEU A 57 -13.75 17.80 9.62
CA LEU A 57 -13.10 17.37 8.39
C LEU A 57 -13.94 16.25 7.80
N ASP A 58 -14.68 16.59 6.76
CA ASP A 58 -15.52 15.65 6.01
C ASP A 58 -15.12 15.66 4.53
N GLY A 59 -14.93 14.49 3.95
CA GLY A 59 -14.72 14.32 2.51
C GLY A 59 -13.49 13.51 2.14
N ILE A 60 -12.87 13.85 1.01
CA ILE A 60 -11.81 13.06 0.39
C ILE A 60 -10.57 13.04 1.28
N CYS A 61 -10.07 11.83 1.59
CA CYS A 61 -8.84 11.68 2.37
C CYS A 61 -7.67 12.37 1.65
N PRO A 62 -7.06 13.41 2.25
CA PRO A 62 -6.02 14.20 1.57
C PRO A 62 -4.73 13.42 1.33
N LYS A 63 -4.50 12.36 2.13
CA LYS A 63 -3.32 11.49 2.04
C LYS A 63 -3.36 10.60 0.80
N CYS A 64 -4.50 9.98 0.50
CA CYS A 64 -4.66 9.07 -0.65
C CYS A 64 -5.47 9.65 -1.81
N LYS A 65 -5.97 10.88 -1.69
CA LYS A 65 -6.78 11.56 -2.70
C LYS A 65 -7.99 10.72 -3.15
N GLY A 66 -8.66 10.05 -2.21
CA GLY A 66 -9.86 9.25 -2.50
C GLY A 66 -9.59 7.83 -2.98
N LYS A 67 -8.31 7.41 -3.11
CA LYS A 67 -7.97 6.11 -3.72
C LYS A 67 -8.03 4.94 -2.73
N GLY A 68 -8.13 5.20 -1.43
CA GLY A 68 -7.98 4.18 -0.37
C GLY A 68 -6.56 3.61 -0.26
N LYS A 69 -5.63 4.05 -1.13
CA LYS A 69 -4.26 3.57 -1.18
C LYS A 69 -3.27 4.67 -1.54
N VAL A 70 -2.05 4.56 -1.00
CA VAL A 70 -0.95 5.52 -1.20
C VAL A 70 -0.04 5.07 -2.33
#